data_AF-A0A3D5ANS8-F1
#
_entry.id   AF-A0A3D5ANS8-F1
#
_cell.length_a   1.000
_cell.length_b   1.000
_cell.length_c   1.000
_cell.angle_alpha   90.00
_cell.angle_beta   90.00
_cell.angle_gamma   90.00
#
_symmetry.space_group_name_H-M   'P 1'
#
loop_
_entity.id
_entity.type
_entity.pdbx_description
1 polymer ?
#
loop_
_entity_poly.entity_id
_entity_poly.type
_entity_poly.pdbx_seq_one_letter_code
_entity_poly.pdbx_strand_id
1 'polypeptide(L)'
;MPGRGGGGGRRAPHTPQSLKQLAGALPTTAWRTVTWREGTRGAMRSRFARLRVRPAHRDEERPAPRPEEWLLIEWPRGDAEPTKYWLSTLPVTTPIADLVRLAKLRWRIERDYQELKDELGLDHFEGRGWRGFHHHGALCIAAYAYLAAERARLSPPAPLAFLRAPRLPKGFTPRGAPGPA
;
A
#
# COMPACT_ATOMS: atom_id res chain seq x y z
N MET A 1 32.74 17.98 51.15
CA MET A 1 32.43 19.01 50.12
C MET A 1 33.73 19.66 49.68
N PRO A 2 33.90 20.12 48.43
CA PRO A 2 32.92 20.27 47.33
C PRO A 2 33.41 19.58 46.02
N GLY A 3 32.68 19.48 44.89
CA GLY A 3 31.34 19.90 44.51
C GLY A 3 31.23 19.97 42.96
N ARG A 4 29.97 19.85 42.47
CA ARG A 4 29.43 20.24 41.14
C ARG A 4 29.88 19.40 39.93
N GLY A 5 29.04 19.04 38.96
CA GLY A 5 27.66 19.40 38.66
C GLY A 5 27.37 19.06 37.18
N GLY A 6 26.10 18.85 36.84
CA GLY A 6 25.60 18.60 35.48
C GLY A 6 24.62 17.43 35.48
N GLY A 7 23.34 17.63 35.77
CA GLY A 7 22.46 18.45 34.95
C GLY A 7 21.76 17.64 33.85
N GLY A 8 21.35 16.39 34.13
CA GLY A 8 20.47 15.63 33.23
C GLY A 8 19.03 16.05 33.45
N GLY A 9 18.57 17.08 32.74
CA GLY A 9 17.23 17.65 32.90
C GLY A 9 16.14 16.59 32.93
N ARG A 10 15.28 16.64 33.97
CA ARG A 10 13.97 15.98 33.96
C ARG A 10 13.23 16.46 32.71
N ARG A 11 13.20 15.62 31.68
CA ARG A 11 12.38 15.83 30.48
C ARG A 11 10.95 16.08 30.94
N ALA A 12 10.33 17.13 30.43
CA ALA A 12 8.94 17.45 30.71
C ALA A 12 8.07 16.19 30.53
N PRO A 13 7.07 15.95 31.40
CA PRO A 13 6.21 14.78 31.27
C PRO A 13 5.58 14.78 29.87
N HIS A 14 5.96 13.79 29.06
CA HIS A 14 5.42 13.62 27.73
C HIS A 14 4.02 13.03 27.88
N THR A 15 3.00 13.87 27.87
CA THR A 15 1.61 13.42 27.91
C THR A 15 1.26 12.74 26.59
N PRO A 16 0.92 11.44 26.59
CA PRO A 16 0.45 10.76 25.38
C PRO A 16 -0.78 11.47 24.83
N GLN A 17 -0.80 11.74 23.53
CA GLN A 17 -1.95 12.32 22.85
C GLN A 17 -2.60 11.26 21.95
N SER A 18 -3.94 11.29 21.87
CA SER A 18 -4.63 10.44 20.91
C SER A 18 -4.37 10.93 19.49
N LEU A 19 -4.30 9.99 18.53
CA LEU A 19 -4.08 10.34 17.11
C LEU A 19 -5.18 11.27 16.57
N LYS A 20 -6.42 11.14 17.07
CA LYS A 20 -7.55 11.99 16.68
C LYS A 20 -7.37 13.43 17.16
N GLN A 21 -6.96 13.64 18.42
CA GLN A 21 -6.66 14.97 18.95
C GLN A 21 -5.49 15.61 18.19
N LEU A 22 -4.44 14.82 17.94
CA LEU A 22 -3.28 15.26 17.19
C LEU A 22 -3.67 15.70 15.77
N ALA A 23 -4.49 14.91 15.08
CA ALA A 23 -5.00 15.25 13.75
C ALA A 23 -5.85 16.53 13.75
N GLY A 24 -6.73 16.69 14.76
CA GLY A 24 -7.57 17.88 14.90
C GLY A 24 -6.81 19.17 15.21
N ALA A 25 -5.64 19.06 15.86
CA ALA A 25 -4.79 20.20 16.21
C ALA A 25 -3.86 20.65 15.06
N LEU A 26 -3.76 19.88 13.96
CA LEU A 26 -2.85 20.23 12.86
C LEU A 26 -3.36 21.45 12.08
N PRO A 27 -2.48 22.40 11.72
CA PRO A 27 -2.86 23.53 10.88
C PRO A 27 -3.28 23.05 9.50
N THR A 28 -4.14 23.82 8.82
CA THR A 28 -4.63 23.51 7.47
C THR A 28 -3.49 23.34 6.46
N THR A 29 -2.37 24.05 6.65
CA THR A 29 -1.17 23.97 5.80
C THR A 29 -0.40 22.65 5.92
N ALA A 30 -0.59 21.88 7.00
CA ALA A 30 0.01 20.56 7.16
C ALA A 30 -0.65 19.50 6.26
N TRP A 31 -1.87 19.77 5.79
CA TRP A 31 -2.65 18.84 4.98
C TRP A 31 -2.41 19.05 3.48
N ARG A 32 -2.05 17.98 2.79
CA ARG A 32 -1.75 17.98 1.36
C ARG A 32 -2.64 16.99 0.64
N THR A 33 -3.21 17.40 -0.49
CA THR A 33 -3.87 16.47 -1.40
C THR A 33 -2.80 15.69 -2.16
N VAL A 34 -2.87 14.36 -2.11
CA VAL A 34 -1.94 13.47 -2.81
C VAL A 34 -2.75 12.54 -3.70
N THR A 35 -2.35 12.45 -4.96
CA THR A 35 -2.85 11.48 -5.94
C THR A 35 -1.80 10.38 -6.09
N TRP A 36 -2.19 9.11 -5.97
CA TRP A 36 -1.22 7.99 -5.98
C TRP A 36 -1.43 6.96 -7.09
N ARG A 37 -2.60 6.93 -7.75
CA ARG A 37 -2.87 6.03 -8.87
C ARG A 37 -4.08 6.48 -9.68
N GLU A 38 -4.13 6.11 -10.95
CA GLU A 38 -5.38 6.07 -11.71
C GLU A 38 -6.18 4.82 -11.30
N GLY A 39 -7.44 4.99 -10.91
CA GLY A 39 -8.38 3.90 -10.65
C GLY A 39 -9.37 3.73 -11.79
N THR A 40 -10.19 2.69 -11.74
CA THR A 40 -11.30 2.48 -12.70
C THR A 40 -12.34 3.59 -12.67
N ARG A 41 -12.42 4.35 -11.57
CA ARG A 41 -13.31 5.50 -11.36
C ARG A 41 -12.56 6.85 -11.39
N GLY A 42 -11.37 6.88 -12.00
CA GLY A 42 -10.52 8.06 -12.09
C GLY A 42 -9.39 8.10 -11.06
N ALA A 43 -8.63 9.21 -11.09
CA ALA A 43 -7.49 9.47 -10.22
C ALA A 43 -7.83 9.33 -8.73
N MET A 44 -7.23 8.31 -8.10
CA MET A 44 -7.33 8.07 -6.67
C MET A 44 -6.53 9.13 -5.92
N ARG A 45 -7.25 10.04 -5.27
CA ARG A 45 -6.71 11.17 -4.51
C ARG A 45 -7.39 11.27 -3.16
N SER A 46 -6.65 11.78 -2.18
CA SER A 46 -7.15 12.04 -0.82
C SER A 46 -6.26 13.08 -0.16
N ARG A 47 -6.64 13.53 1.03
CA ARG A 47 -5.92 14.55 1.80
C ARG A 47 -5.19 13.88 2.96
N PHE A 48 -3.90 14.17 3.06
CA PHE A 48 -2.99 13.55 4.02
C PHE A 48 -2.19 14.58 4.79
N ALA A 49 -1.85 14.25 6.03
CA ALA A 49 -0.82 14.93 6.80
C ALA A 49 0.25 13.92 7.21
N ARG A 50 1.49 14.38 7.37
CA ARG A 50 2.56 13.58 7.95
C ARG A 50 3.30 14.36 9.03
N LEU A 51 3.77 13.67 10.05
CA LEU A 51 4.57 14.24 11.12
C LEU A 51 5.44 13.18 11.77
N ARG A 52 6.48 13.63 12.47
CA ARG A 52 7.35 12.77 13.27
C ARG A 52 6.75 12.63 14.65
N VAL A 53 6.53 11.38 15.08
CA VAL A 53 5.93 11.07 16.39
C VAL A 53 6.74 9.98 17.09
N ARG A 54 6.54 9.85 18.39
CA ARG A 54 7.00 8.71 19.17
C ARG A 54 5.77 7.92 19.60
N PRO A 55 5.63 6.64 19.22
CA PRO A 55 4.53 5.82 19.69
C PRO A 55 4.63 5.66 21.22
N ALA A 56 3.54 5.98 21.92
CA ALA A 56 3.52 6.06 23.39
C ALA A 56 2.95 4.81 24.08
N HIS A 57 2.83 3.68 23.37
CA HIS A 57 2.20 2.47 23.91
C HIS A 57 3.07 1.85 25.01
N ARG A 58 2.58 1.75 26.25
CA ARG A 58 3.35 1.21 27.39
C ARG A 58 4.70 1.92 27.58
N ASP A 59 4.70 3.24 27.45
CA ASP A 59 5.93 4.04 27.64
C ASP A 59 6.37 4.03 29.12
N GLU A 60 5.41 3.91 30.04
CA GLU A 60 5.62 3.75 31.48
C GLU A 60 6.42 2.49 31.86
N GLU A 61 6.41 1.45 31.01
CA GLU A 61 7.17 0.21 31.20
C GLU A 61 8.60 0.28 30.62
N ARG A 62 8.98 1.39 29.98
CA ARG A 62 10.26 1.50 29.26
C ARG A 62 11.27 2.43 29.94
N PRO A 63 12.55 2.03 29.97
CA PRO A 63 13.63 2.87 30.52
C PRO A 63 14.01 4.02 29.58
N ALA A 64 13.65 3.96 28.29
CA ALA A 64 14.00 4.98 27.30
C ALA A 64 12.86 5.21 26.28
N PRO A 65 12.69 6.44 25.78
CA PRO A 65 11.70 6.74 24.74
C PRO A 65 11.96 5.98 23.44
N ARG A 66 10.88 5.60 22.74
CA ARG A 66 10.97 5.01 21.40
C ARG A 66 11.62 5.96 20.39
N PRO A 67 12.29 5.43 19.35
CA PRO A 67 12.72 6.25 18.22
C PRO A 67 11.52 6.94 17.57
N GLU A 68 11.79 8.06 16.90
CA GLU A 68 10.75 8.72 16.12
C GLU A 68 10.40 7.93 14.87
N GLU A 69 9.14 7.99 14.50
CA GLU A 69 8.57 7.36 13.33
C GLU A 69 7.71 8.37 12.56
N TRP A 70 7.47 8.10 11.28
CA TRP A 70 6.50 8.83 10.50
C TRP A 70 5.09 8.39 10.91
N LEU A 71 4.27 9.33 11.33
CA LEU A 71 2.82 9.19 11.33
C LEU A 71 2.28 9.76 10.03
N LEU A 72 1.59 8.95 9.24
CA LEU A 72 0.77 9.38 8.12
C LEU A 72 -0.69 9.33 8.54
N ILE A 73 -1.43 10.40 8.27
CA ILE A 73 -2.86 10.51 8.58
C ILE A 73 -3.60 10.76 7.28
N GLU A 74 -4.65 10.01 7.03
CA GLU A 74 -5.60 10.27 5.96
C GLU A 74 -6.87 10.89 6.54
N TRP A 75 -7.23 12.06 6.02
CA TRP A 75 -8.49 12.71 6.32
C TRP A 75 -9.14 13.20 5.03
N PRO A 76 -9.97 12.37 4.38
CA PRO A 76 -10.64 12.71 3.13
C PRO A 76 -11.48 13.99 3.28
N ARG A 77 -11.67 14.71 2.18
CA ARG A 77 -12.54 15.89 2.19
C ARG A 77 -13.99 15.46 2.32
N GLY A 78 -14.73 16.08 3.22
CA GLY A 78 -16.13 15.77 3.49
C GLY A 78 -16.36 14.84 4.68
N ASP A 79 -15.32 14.12 5.13
CA ASP A 79 -15.42 13.26 6.30
C ASP A 79 -15.31 14.06 7.60
N ALA A 80 -16.14 13.72 8.59
CA ALA A 80 -16.17 14.39 9.89
C ALA A 80 -14.90 14.19 10.72
N GLU A 81 -14.17 13.10 10.48
CA GLU A 81 -12.95 12.74 11.20
C GLU A 81 -11.92 12.02 10.32
N PRO A 82 -10.64 11.94 10.72
CA PRO A 82 -9.64 11.20 9.97
C PRO A 82 -9.94 9.71 9.96
N THR A 83 -9.80 9.08 8.80
CA THR A 83 -10.27 7.71 8.58
C THR A 83 -9.18 6.65 8.77
N LYS A 84 -7.91 7.01 8.54
CA LYS A 84 -6.79 6.05 8.61
C LYS A 84 -5.52 6.69 9.14
N TYR A 85 -4.72 5.86 9.81
CA TYR A 85 -3.44 6.21 10.39
C TYR A 85 -2.42 5.12 10.09
N TRP A 86 -1.17 5.51 9.77
CA TRP A 86 -0.07 4.58 9.55
C TRP A 86 1.18 5.07 10.26
N LEU A 87 1.96 4.12 10.77
CA LEU A 87 3.32 4.35 11.24
C LEU A 87 4.33 3.82 10.23
N SER A 88 5.45 4.51 10.08
CA SER A 88 6.54 4.10 9.20
C SER A 88 7.90 4.46 9.79
N THR A 89 8.81 3.49 9.76
CA THR A 89 10.21 3.63 10.17
C THR A 89 11.12 4.15 9.05
N LEU A 90 10.54 4.61 7.93
CA LEU A 90 11.31 5.12 6.80
C LEU A 90 12.13 6.38 7.16
N PRO A 91 13.21 6.68 6.40
CA PRO A 91 14.06 7.84 6.63
C PRO A 91 13.30 9.16 6.74
N VAL A 92 13.84 10.11 7.49
CA VAL A 92 13.26 11.47 7.62
C VAL A 92 13.22 12.25 6.29
N THR A 93 14.03 11.84 5.32
CA THR A 93 14.05 12.42 3.97
C THR A 93 12.93 11.87 3.07
N THR A 94 12.20 10.85 3.50
CA THR A 94 11.16 10.21 2.67
C THR A 94 10.04 11.21 2.31
N PRO A 95 9.75 11.39 1.01
CA PRO A 95 8.64 12.23 0.56
C PRO A 95 7.27 11.70 1.01
N ILE A 96 6.31 12.61 1.21
CA ILE A 96 4.92 12.24 1.54
C ILE A 96 4.29 11.35 0.45
N ALA A 97 4.63 11.58 -0.81
CA ALA A 97 4.11 10.80 -1.93
C ALA A 97 4.49 9.31 -1.81
N ASP A 98 5.72 9.00 -1.37
CA ASP A 98 6.16 7.62 -1.16
C ASP A 98 5.49 6.98 0.05
N LEU A 99 5.32 7.73 1.15
CA LEU A 99 4.55 7.25 2.30
C LEU A 99 3.12 6.88 1.90
N VAL A 100 2.44 7.75 1.15
CA VAL A 100 1.09 7.48 0.64
C VAL A 100 1.09 6.30 -0.32
N ARG A 101 2.05 6.24 -1.26
CA ARG A 101 2.17 5.13 -2.21
C ARG A 101 2.25 3.79 -1.48
N LEU A 102 3.15 3.68 -0.49
CA LEU A 102 3.34 2.46 0.30
C LEU A 102 2.11 2.14 1.16
N ALA A 103 1.54 3.13 1.85
CA ALA A 103 0.33 2.93 2.65
C ALA A 103 -0.86 2.42 1.81
N LYS A 104 -0.94 2.84 0.54
CA LYS A 104 -2.00 2.45 -0.39
C LYS A 104 -1.71 1.17 -1.18
N LEU A 105 -0.51 0.60 -1.09
CA LEU A 105 -0.21 -0.71 -1.68
C LEU A 105 -0.98 -1.85 -1.02
N ARG A 106 -1.48 -1.68 0.22
CA ARG A 106 -2.25 -2.72 0.91
C ARG A 106 -3.43 -3.25 0.09
N TRP A 107 -4.13 -2.38 -0.65
CA TRP A 107 -5.23 -2.84 -1.50
C TRP A 107 -4.75 -3.72 -2.66
N ARG A 108 -3.55 -3.46 -3.18
CA ARG A 108 -2.92 -4.33 -4.18
C ARG A 108 -2.60 -5.69 -3.55
N ILE A 109 -2.05 -5.73 -2.33
CA ILE A 109 -1.82 -6.98 -1.59
C ILE A 109 -3.12 -7.78 -1.43
N GLU A 110 -4.22 -7.14 -1.01
CA GLU A 110 -5.53 -7.80 -0.88
C GLU A 110 -6.01 -8.37 -2.21
N ARG A 111 -5.84 -7.63 -3.32
CA ARG A 111 -6.17 -8.11 -4.66
C ARG A 111 -5.28 -9.28 -5.10
N ASP A 112 -3.99 -9.22 -4.82
CA ASP A 112 -3.02 -10.27 -5.14
C ASP A 112 -3.33 -11.56 -4.36
N TYR A 113 -3.73 -11.44 -3.09
CA TYR A 113 -4.21 -12.57 -2.29
C TYR A 113 -5.51 -13.16 -2.83
N GLN A 114 -6.44 -12.33 -3.31
CA GLN A 114 -7.68 -12.84 -3.90
C GLN A 114 -7.36 -13.67 -5.14
N GLU A 115 -6.47 -13.19 -6.01
CA GLU A 115 -6.05 -13.91 -7.21
C GLU A 115 -5.31 -15.21 -6.86
N LEU A 116 -4.42 -15.16 -5.87
CA LEU A 116 -3.71 -16.36 -5.38
C LEU A 116 -4.67 -17.45 -4.90
N LYS A 117 -5.80 -17.08 -4.28
CA LYS A 117 -6.81 -18.02 -3.81
C LYS A 117 -7.70 -18.50 -4.95
N ASP A 118 -8.40 -17.57 -5.60
CA ASP A 118 -9.44 -17.90 -6.58
C ASP A 118 -8.88 -18.56 -7.84
N GLU A 119 -7.77 -18.04 -8.36
CA GLU A 119 -7.24 -18.47 -9.66
C GLU A 119 -6.12 -19.52 -9.53
N LEU A 120 -5.35 -19.45 -8.44
CA LEU A 120 -4.17 -20.31 -8.23
C LEU A 120 -4.36 -21.34 -7.11
N GLY A 121 -5.51 -21.33 -6.43
CA GLY A 121 -5.90 -22.35 -5.46
C GLY A 121 -5.04 -22.36 -4.20
N LEU A 122 -4.53 -21.21 -3.76
CA LEU A 122 -3.70 -21.13 -2.53
C LEU A 122 -4.39 -21.77 -1.31
N ASP A 123 -5.72 -21.70 -1.24
CA ASP A 123 -6.57 -22.27 -0.20
C ASP A 123 -7.20 -23.62 -0.57
N HIS A 124 -6.83 -24.24 -1.69
CA HIS A 124 -7.33 -25.55 -2.14
C HIS A 124 -6.52 -26.74 -1.61
N PHE A 125 -5.58 -26.53 -0.68
CA PHE A 125 -4.78 -27.63 -0.13
C PHE A 125 -5.60 -28.50 0.83
N GLU A 126 -5.84 -29.76 0.46
CA GLU A 126 -6.62 -30.72 1.26
C GLU A 126 -5.75 -31.75 2.01
N GLY A 127 -4.42 -31.67 1.88
CA GLY A 127 -3.49 -32.56 2.55
C GLY A 127 -3.30 -32.26 4.05
N ARG A 128 -2.62 -33.15 4.77
CA ARG A 128 -2.39 -33.02 6.23
C ARG A 128 -0.92 -32.81 6.63
N GLY A 129 -0.01 -32.79 5.66
CA GLY A 129 1.43 -32.68 5.91
C GLY A 129 1.92 -31.24 5.79
N TRP A 130 2.68 -30.77 6.77
CA TRP A 130 3.36 -29.47 6.74
C TRP A 130 4.19 -29.27 5.47
N ARG A 131 4.96 -30.29 5.08
CA ARG A 131 5.76 -30.27 3.85
C ARG A 131 4.89 -30.14 2.60
N GLY A 132 3.75 -30.82 2.56
CA GLY A 132 2.80 -30.73 1.45
C GLY A 132 2.19 -29.34 1.34
N PHE A 133 1.76 -28.76 2.47
CA PHE A 133 1.24 -27.39 2.55
C PHE A 133 2.28 -26.37 2.06
N HIS A 134 3.53 -26.51 2.50
CA HIS A 134 4.63 -25.65 2.05
C HIS A 134 4.92 -25.76 0.56
N HIS A 135 4.98 -26.99 0.02
CA HIS A 135 5.20 -27.19 -1.41
C HIS A 135 4.05 -26.58 -2.24
N HIS A 136 2.80 -26.78 -1.79
CA HIS A 136 1.61 -26.20 -2.44
C HIS A 136 1.69 -24.66 -2.45
N GLY A 137 1.86 -24.04 -1.28
CA GLY A 137 1.97 -22.59 -1.17
C GLY A 137 3.13 -22.02 -1.99
N ALA A 138 4.29 -22.67 -1.99
CA ALA A 138 5.43 -22.26 -2.81
C ALA A 138 5.13 -22.33 -4.31
N LEU A 139 4.45 -23.39 -4.78
CA LEU A 139 4.06 -23.54 -6.18
C LEU A 139 3.05 -22.47 -6.62
N CYS A 140 2.02 -22.19 -5.80
CA CYS A 140 1.06 -21.11 -6.06
C CYS A 140 1.75 -19.74 -6.15
N ILE A 141 2.67 -19.45 -5.22
CA ILE A 141 3.43 -18.18 -5.23
C ILE A 141 4.34 -18.09 -6.48
N ALA A 142 5.00 -19.19 -6.86
CA ALA A 142 5.85 -19.23 -8.05
C ALA A 142 5.03 -19.00 -9.34
N ALA A 143 3.87 -19.63 -9.47
CA ALA A 143 2.95 -19.41 -10.58
C ALA A 143 2.46 -17.96 -10.64
N TYR A 144 2.09 -17.38 -9.49
CA TYR A 144 1.71 -15.97 -9.40
C TYR A 144 2.85 -15.04 -9.83
N ALA A 145 4.08 -15.28 -9.37
CA ALA A 145 5.24 -14.47 -9.74
C ALA A 145 5.49 -14.50 -11.25
N TYR A 146 5.34 -15.67 -11.90
CA TYR A 146 5.42 -15.79 -13.35
C TYR A 146 4.34 -14.95 -14.06
N LEU A 147 3.08 -15.05 -13.64
CA LEU A 147 1.97 -14.27 -14.23
C LEU A 147 2.17 -12.76 -14.02
N ALA A 148 2.63 -12.34 -12.84
CA ALA A 148 2.93 -10.96 -12.54
C ALA A 148 4.08 -10.42 -13.43
N ALA A 149 5.12 -11.21 -13.63
CA ALA A 149 6.25 -10.87 -14.51
C ALA A 149 5.79 -10.73 -15.98
N GLU A 150 4.98 -11.66 -16.49
CA GLU A 150 4.43 -11.58 -17.84
C GLU A 150 3.55 -10.33 -18.02
N ARG A 151 2.68 -10.01 -17.07
CA ARG A 151 1.87 -8.77 -17.10
C ARG A 151 2.74 -7.51 -17.14
N ALA A 152 3.83 -7.50 -16.38
CA ALA A 152 4.78 -6.38 -16.38
C ALA A 152 5.49 -6.26 -17.73
N ARG A 153 5.93 -7.38 -18.32
CA ARG A 153 6.57 -7.43 -19.65
C ARG A 153 5.66 -6.89 -20.74
N LEU A 154 4.36 -7.11 -20.60
CA LEU A 154 3.35 -6.74 -21.58
C LEU A 154 2.75 -5.37 -21.34
N SER A 155 3.31 -4.53 -20.45
CA SER A 155 2.75 -3.20 -20.15
C SER A 155 3.46 -2.08 -20.93
N PRO A 156 2.73 -1.23 -21.70
CA PRO A 156 1.28 -1.23 -21.89
C PRO A 156 0.82 -2.42 -22.76
N PRO A 157 -0.39 -2.96 -22.51
CA PRO A 157 -0.88 -4.24 -23.05
C PRO A 157 -0.56 -4.39 -24.54
N ALA A 158 0.48 -5.15 -24.83
CA ALA A 158 0.69 -5.70 -26.16
C ALA A 158 -0.31 -6.86 -26.33
N PRO A 159 -1.02 -6.97 -27.45
CA PRO A 159 -1.83 -8.15 -27.71
C PRO A 159 -0.90 -9.36 -27.64
N LEU A 160 -1.13 -10.24 -26.65
CA LEU A 160 -0.55 -11.58 -26.59
C LEU A 160 -1.17 -12.44 -27.69
N ALA A 161 -1.00 -12.03 -28.94
CA ALA A 161 -1.24 -12.86 -30.10
C ALA A 161 -0.03 -13.78 -30.23
N PHE A 162 0.07 -14.80 -29.37
CA PHE A 162 0.99 -15.92 -29.59
C PHE A 162 0.68 -16.66 -30.91
N LEU A 163 -0.50 -16.41 -31.48
CA LEU A 163 -0.85 -16.75 -32.85
C LEU A 163 -0.95 -15.48 -33.67
N ARG A 164 -0.03 -15.30 -34.61
CA ARG A 164 -0.15 -14.28 -35.66
C ARG A 164 -1.47 -14.53 -36.38
N ALA A 165 -2.41 -13.58 -36.31
CA ALA A 165 -3.66 -13.70 -37.05
C ALA A 165 -3.34 -13.99 -38.53
N PRO A 166 -3.90 -15.05 -39.14
CA PRO A 166 -3.65 -15.34 -40.54
C PRO A 166 -4.05 -14.13 -41.38
N ARG A 167 -3.24 -13.81 -42.40
CA ARG A 167 -3.61 -12.77 -43.36
C ARG A 167 -4.94 -13.16 -44.00
N LEU A 168 -5.95 -12.31 -43.83
CA LEU A 168 -7.20 -12.46 -44.55
C LEU A 168 -6.92 -12.42 -46.07
N PRO A 169 -7.47 -13.34 -46.87
CA PRO A 169 -7.36 -13.29 -48.32
C PRO A 169 -7.88 -11.95 -48.88
N LYS A 170 -7.33 -11.50 -50.01
CA LYS A 170 -7.92 -10.39 -50.77
C LYS A 170 -9.37 -10.75 -51.11
N GLY A 171 -10.32 -9.89 -50.69
CA GLY A 171 -11.75 -10.10 -50.90
C GLY A 171 -12.48 -10.84 -49.78
N PHE A 172 -11.87 -11.01 -48.59
CA PHE A 172 -12.59 -11.55 -47.44
C PHE A 172 -13.72 -10.61 -47.00
N THR A 173 -14.95 -11.10 -47.09
CA THR A 173 -16.14 -10.44 -46.58
C THR A 173 -16.64 -11.19 -45.33
N PRO A 174 -16.65 -10.58 -44.14
CA PRO A 174 -17.14 -11.24 -42.93
C PRO A 174 -18.63 -11.56 -43.07
N ARG A 175 -19.02 -12.69 -42.50
CA ARG A 175 -20.41 -13.17 -42.52
C ARG A 175 -21.30 -12.12 -41.83
N GLY A 176 -22.22 -11.50 -42.57
CA GLY A 176 -23.09 -10.42 -42.08
C GLY A 176 -22.77 -9.02 -42.62
N ALA A 177 -21.78 -8.86 -43.51
CA ALA A 177 -21.58 -7.58 -44.19
C ALA A 177 -22.77 -7.23 -45.09
N PRO A 178 -23.27 -5.98 -45.07
CA PRO A 178 -24.32 -5.56 -45.98
C PRO A 178 -23.83 -5.71 -47.44
N GLY A 179 -24.68 -6.28 -48.29
CA GLY A 179 -24.38 -6.44 -49.72
C GLY A 179 -24.18 -5.08 -50.40
N PRO A 180 -23.37 -5.01 -51.47
CA PRO A 180 -23.18 -3.77 -52.21
C PRO A 180 -24.52 -3.30 -52.78
N ALA A 181 -24.81 -2.01 -52.63
CA ALA A 181 -25.99 -1.35 -53.16
C ALA A 181 -26.00 -1.33 -54.69
#